data_AF-W4VFP3-F1
#
_entry.id   AF-W4VFP3-F1
#
_cell.length_a   1.000
_cell.length_b   1.000
_cell.length_c   1.000
_cell.angle_alpha   90.00
_cell.angle_beta   90.00
_cell.angle_gamma   90.00
#
_symmetry.space_group_name_H-M   'P 1'
#
loop_
_entity.id
_entity.type
_entity.pdbx_description
1 polymer ?
#
loop_
_entity_poly.entity_id
_entity_poly.type
_entity_poly.pdbx_seq_one_letter_code
_entity_poly.pdbx_strand_id
1 'polypeptide(L)'
;MSYEYEEKVNRNSGNKEREDYVNHKMEKHNRFYKNIYNVLYTINDFTIAIWFLIGSILFYFESLKNWGVTLFVIASFQFLIKPTIRLVHEVQARKHYGNEYDHKKANSKRA
;
A
#
# COMPACT_ATOMS: atom_id res chain seq x y z
N MET A 1 37.58 -19.89 -4.30
CA MET A 1 36.30 -20.49 -3.87
C MET A 1 35.86 -19.99 -2.49
N SER A 2 36.76 -19.81 -1.52
CA SER A 2 36.47 -19.24 -0.18
C SER A 2 36.07 -17.76 -0.20
N TYR A 3 36.78 -16.92 -0.96
CA TYR A 3 36.52 -15.47 -1.04
C TYR A 3 35.12 -15.13 -1.57
N GLU A 4 34.64 -15.87 -2.58
CA GLU A 4 33.31 -15.67 -3.16
C GLU A 4 32.19 -16.13 -2.21
N TYR A 5 32.48 -17.09 -1.32
CA TYR A 5 31.54 -17.55 -0.30
C TYR A 5 31.40 -16.51 0.83
N GLU A 6 32.52 -15.97 1.33
CA GLU A 6 32.49 -14.90 2.33
C GLU A 6 31.82 -13.63 1.82
N GLU A 7 32.05 -13.25 0.56
CA GLU A 7 31.40 -12.07 -0.03
C GLU A 7 29.89 -12.27 -0.17
N LYS A 8 29.43 -13.48 -0.52
CA LYS A 8 27.98 -13.79 -0.56
C LYS A 8 27.36 -13.80 0.83
N VAL A 9 28.04 -14.35 1.84
CA VAL A 9 27.56 -14.36 3.24
C VAL A 9 27.51 -12.94 3.81
N ASN A 10 28.51 -12.10 3.53
CA ASN A 10 28.57 -10.72 3.98
C ASN A 10 27.51 -9.85 3.27
N ARG A 11 27.33 -10.01 1.95
CA ARG A 11 26.24 -9.36 1.19
C ARG A 11 24.86 -9.76 1.71
N ASN A 12 24.65 -11.04 2.01
CA ASN A 12 23.36 -11.54 2.48
C ASN A 12 23.05 -11.04 3.91
N SER A 13 24.03 -11.03 4.80
CA SER A 13 23.91 -10.47 6.16
C SER A 13 23.64 -8.96 6.11
N GLY A 14 24.35 -8.25 5.24
CA GLY A 14 24.16 -6.82 5.02
C GLY A 14 22.79 -6.47 4.45
N ASN A 15 22.17 -7.33 3.63
CA ASN A 15 20.82 -7.13 3.11
C ASN A 15 19.74 -7.37 4.17
N LYS A 16 19.86 -8.44 4.98
CA LYS A 16 18.94 -8.71 6.08
C LYS A 16 18.84 -7.55 7.07
N GLU A 17 19.97 -6.97 7.47
CA GLU A 17 19.97 -5.80 8.37
C GLU A 17 19.24 -4.57 7.81
N ARG A 18 19.33 -4.32 6.49
CA ARG A 18 18.59 -3.19 5.87
C ARG A 18 17.10 -3.49 5.84
N GLU A 19 16.72 -4.71 5.46
CA GLU A 19 15.32 -5.14 5.43
C GLU A 19 14.68 -5.06 6.81
N ASP A 20 15.37 -5.54 7.85
CA ASP A 20 14.88 -5.49 9.23
C ASP A 20 14.73 -4.04 9.73
N TYR A 21 15.68 -3.16 9.43
CA TYR A 21 15.59 -1.73 9.76
C TYR A 21 14.42 -1.04 9.05
N VAL A 22 14.24 -1.29 7.75
CA VAL A 22 13.13 -0.74 6.96
C VAL A 22 11.81 -1.22 7.52
N ASN A 23 11.66 -2.52 7.77
CA ASN A 23 10.43 -3.11 8.29
C ASN A 23 10.07 -2.55 9.68
N HIS A 24 11.03 -2.47 10.60
CA HIS A 24 10.80 -1.90 11.93
C HIS A 24 10.39 -0.43 11.90
N LYS A 25 10.99 0.36 10.98
CA LYS A 25 10.66 1.79 10.85
C LYS A 25 9.32 2.02 10.15
N MET A 26 8.96 1.16 9.20
CA MET A 26 7.63 1.14 8.58
C MET A 26 6.52 0.92 9.62
N GLU A 27 6.74 0.04 10.59
CA GLU A 27 5.78 -0.28 11.64
C GLU A 27 5.49 0.91 12.58
N LYS A 28 6.52 1.73 12.87
CA LYS A 28 6.43 2.83 13.83
C LYS A 28 5.74 4.10 13.28
N HIS A 29 5.56 4.22 11.97
CA HIS A 29 5.12 5.48 11.32
C HIS A 29 3.58 5.72 11.30
N ASN A 30 2.77 4.95 12.03
CA ASN A 30 1.38 4.75 11.61
C ASN A 30 0.24 5.35 12.47
N ARG A 31 0.48 6.32 13.37
CA ARG A 31 -0.51 6.53 14.46
C ARG A 31 -1.22 7.87 14.60
N PHE A 32 -0.84 8.96 13.92
CA PHE A 32 -1.45 10.26 14.25
C PHE A 32 -2.17 11.02 13.12
N TYR A 33 -1.78 10.88 11.85
CA TYR A 33 -2.44 11.62 10.75
C TYR A 33 -3.55 10.84 10.02
N LYS A 34 -3.90 9.64 10.51
CA LYS A 34 -4.65 8.64 9.74
C LYS A 34 -6.17 8.66 9.94
N ASN A 35 -6.69 9.32 10.98
CA ASN A 35 -8.09 9.12 11.39
C ASN A 35 -9.11 9.67 10.39
N ILE A 36 -8.94 10.90 9.88
CA ILE A 36 -9.89 11.47 8.91
C ILE A 36 -9.85 10.71 7.58
N TYR A 37 -8.65 10.36 7.10
CA TYR A 37 -8.50 9.56 5.89
C TYR A 37 -9.08 8.15 6.04
N ASN A 38 -8.89 7.49 7.19
CA ASN A 38 -9.50 6.20 7.47
C ASN A 38 -11.03 6.27 7.46
N VAL A 39 -11.62 7.31 8.08
CA VAL A 39 -13.08 7.52 8.08
C VAL A 39 -13.59 7.77 6.66
N LEU A 40 -12.92 8.61 5.88
CA LEU A 40 -13.27 8.85 4.47
C LEU A 40 -13.19 7.57 3.63
N TYR A 41 -12.18 6.73 3.84
CA TYR A 41 -12.09 5.43 3.17
C TYR A 41 -13.19 4.47 3.61
N THR A 42 -13.55 4.44 4.88
CA THR A 42 -14.67 3.63 5.37
C THR A 42 -16.00 4.10 4.77
N ILE A 43 -16.24 5.41 4.67
CA ILE A 43 -17.43 5.96 4.02
C ILE A 43 -17.44 5.61 2.52
N ASN A 44 -16.28 5.66 1.86
CA ASN A 44 -16.16 5.24 0.46
C ASN A 44 -16.53 3.76 0.28
N ASP A 45 -16.05 2.88 1.15
CA ASP A 45 -16.41 1.45 1.12
C ASP A 45 -17.91 1.22 1.29
N PHE A 46 -18.56 1.94 2.22
CA PHE A 46 -20.02 1.89 2.38
C PHE A 46 -20.74 2.38 1.12
N THR A 47 -20.24 3.44 0.51
CA THR A 47 -20.79 4.00 -0.73
C THR A 47 -20.71 2.98 -1.86
N ILE A 48 -19.56 2.31 -2.05
CA ILE A 48 -19.39 1.21 -3.01
C ILE A 48 -20.42 0.11 -2.75
N ALA A 49 -20.58 -0.33 -1.49
CA ALA A 49 -21.54 -1.37 -1.14
C ALA A 49 -22.98 -0.97 -1.49
N ILE A 50 -23.37 0.29 -1.25
CA ILE A 50 -24.69 0.83 -1.61
C ILE A 50 -24.87 0.85 -3.12
N TRP A 51 -23.89 1.33 -3.89
CA TRP A 51 -23.96 1.33 -5.36
C TRP A 51 -24.09 -0.08 -5.92
N PHE A 52 -23.35 -1.05 -5.38
CA PHE A 52 -23.47 -2.46 -5.78
C PHE A 52 -24.85 -3.03 -5.44
N LEU A 53 -25.38 -2.73 -4.25
CA LEU A 53 -26.70 -3.20 -3.83
C LEU A 53 -27.80 -2.63 -4.74
N ILE A 54 -27.80 -1.32 -4.95
CA ILE A 54 -28.79 -0.62 -5.80
C ILE A 54 -28.64 -1.09 -7.26
N GLY A 55 -27.43 -1.17 -7.79
CA GLY A 55 -27.16 -1.68 -9.14
C GLY A 55 -27.68 -3.11 -9.35
N SER A 56 -27.56 -3.96 -8.33
CA SER A 56 -28.08 -5.33 -8.35
C SER A 56 -29.61 -5.35 -8.40
N ILE A 57 -30.27 -4.50 -7.62
CA ILE A 57 -31.75 -4.38 -7.62
C ILE A 57 -32.25 -3.82 -8.96
N LEU A 58 -31.59 -2.81 -9.52
CA LEU A 58 -31.94 -2.21 -10.82
C LEU A 58 -31.88 -3.23 -11.96
N PHE A 59 -31.03 -4.26 -11.84
CA PHE A 59 -30.86 -5.30 -12.85
C PHE A 59 -32.11 -6.18 -13.05
N TYR A 60 -33.04 -6.20 -12.08
CA TYR A 60 -34.33 -6.88 -12.21
C TYR A 60 -35.30 -6.16 -13.15
N PHE A 61 -35.09 -4.88 -13.41
CA PHE A 61 -35.94 -4.07 -14.28
C PHE A 61 -35.23 -3.80 -15.60
N GLU A 62 -35.81 -4.29 -16.70
CA GLU A 62 -35.17 -4.22 -18.03
C GLU A 62 -34.90 -2.78 -18.49
N SER A 63 -35.80 -1.85 -18.19
CA SER A 63 -35.65 -0.41 -18.52
C SER A 63 -34.55 0.30 -17.71
N LEU A 64 -34.20 -0.21 -16.53
CA LEU A 64 -33.23 0.42 -15.61
C LEU A 64 -31.87 -0.28 -15.64
N LYS A 65 -31.72 -1.33 -16.44
CA LYS A 65 -30.49 -2.13 -16.54
C LYS A 65 -29.28 -1.30 -16.92
N ASN A 66 -29.44 -0.35 -17.86
CA ASN A 66 -28.36 0.57 -18.27
C ASN A 66 -27.88 1.42 -17.09
N TRP A 67 -28.80 1.92 -16.27
CA TRP A 67 -28.46 2.67 -15.05
C TRP A 67 -27.73 1.77 -14.05
N GLY A 68 -28.21 0.55 -13.83
CA GLY A 68 -27.53 -0.43 -12.96
C GLY A 68 -26.09 -0.72 -13.38
N VAL A 69 -25.84 -0.88 -14.68
CA VAL A 69 -24.47 -1.06 -15.22
C VAL A 69 -23.60 0.17 -14.95
N THR A 70 -24.12 1.38 -15.18
CA THR A 70 -23.37 2.62 -14.87
C THR A 70 -23.00 2.69 -13.39
N LEU A 71 -23.90 2.30 -12.47
CA LEU A 71 -23.59 2.28 -11.04
C LEU A 71 -22.48 1.29 -10.70
N PHE A 72 -22.49 0.10 -11.31
CA PHE A 72 -21.42 -0.88 -11.10
C PHE A 72 -20.07 -0.41 -11.65
N VAL A 73 -20.05 0.29 -12.78
CA VAL A 73 -18.83 0.88 -13.33
C VAL A 73 -18.27 1.92 -12.36
N ILE A 74 -19.11 2.85 -11.87
CA ILE A 74 -18.69 3.88 -10.90
C ILE A 74 -18.19 3.23 -9.61
N ALA A 75 -18.92 2.26 -9.08
CA ALA A 75 -18.54 1.52 -7.87
C ALA A 75 -17.19 0.80 -8.04
N SER A 76 -16.93 0.23 -9.22
CA SER A 76 -15.66 -0.45 -9.54
C SER A 76 -14.48 0.51 -9.55
N PHE A 77 -14.66 1.71 -10.14
CA PHE A 77 -13.64 2.76 -10.07
C PHE A 77 -13.38 3.20 -8.64
N GLN A 78 -14.42 3.41 -7.83
CA GLN A 78 -14.29 3.76 -6.41
C GLN A 78 -13.55 2.68 -5.63
N PHE A 79 -13.86 1.41 -5.87
CA PHE A 79 -13.21 0.27 -5.22
C PHE A 79 -11.70 0.23 -5.46
N LEU A 80 -11.24 0.71 -6.63
CA LEU A 80 -9.82 0.70 -6.99
C LEU A 80 -8.99 1.78 -6.27
N ILE A 81 -9.63 2.84 -5.77
CA ILE A 81 -8.93 4.00 -5.17
C ILE A 81 -8.15 3.57 -3.91
N LYS A 82 -8.81 2.82 -3.02
CA LYS A 82 -8.25 2.41 -1.73
C LYS A 82 -7.02 1.50 -1.83
N PRO A 83 -7.02 0.38 -2.60
CA PRO A 83 -5.82 -0.44 -2.77
C PRO A 83 -4.71 0.33 -3.49
N THR A 84 -5.03 1.19 -4.47
CA THR A 84 -4.05 2.01 -5.18
C THR A 84 -3.30 2.95 -4.25
N ILE A 85 -4.00 3.68 -3.39
CA ILE A 85 -3.36 4.62 -2.46
C ILE A 85 -2.48 3.88 -1.44
N ARG A 86 -2.95 2.74 -0.92
CA ARG A 86 -2.16 1.90 -0.01
C ARG A 86 -0.87 1.42 -0.69
N LEU A 87 -0.97 0.95 -1.93
CA LEU A 87 0.17 0.45 -2.70
C LEU A 87 1.22 1.53 -2.93
N VAL A 88 0.80 2.72 -3.39
CA VAL A 88 1.71 3.85 -3.64
C VAL A 88 2.43 4.26 -2.35
N HIS A 89 1.71 4.34 -1.25
CA HIS A 89 2.29 4.72 0.04
C HIS A 89 3.31 3.69 0.54
N GLU A 90 3.00 2.39 0.45
CA GLU A 90 3.91 1.32 0.85
C GLU A 90 5.18 1.31 0.00
N VAL A 91 5.07 1.47 -1.32
CA VAL A 91 6.22 1.50 -2.24
C VAL A 91 7.12 2.71 -1.96
N GLN A 92 6.53 3.91 -1.85
CA GLN A 92 7.30 5.13 -1.62
C GLN A 92 8.00 5.11 -0.25
N ALA A 93 7.31 4.64 0.78
CA ALA A 93 7.85 4.63 2.12
C ALA A 93 8.94 3.55 2.28
N ARG A 94 8.79 2.37 1.66
CA ARG A 94 9.89 1.37 1.56
C ARG A 94 11.14 1.97 0.90
N LYS A 95 10.97 2.71 -0.20
CA LYS A 95 12.08 3.38 -0.90
C LYS A 95 12.76 4.42 -0.02
N HIS A 96 11.99 5.23 0.71
CA HIS A 96 12.52 6.27 1.58
C HIS A 96 13.38 5.68 2.72
N TYR A 97 12.88 4.65 3.41
CA TYR A 97 13.61 4.03 4.52
C TYR A 97 14.85 3.25 4.07
N GLY A 98 14.83 2.66 2.87
CA GLY A 98 16.01 2.01 2.28
C GLY A 98 17.17 2.99 2.07
N ASN A 99 16.87 4.16 1.48
CA ASN A 99 17.88 5.21 1.27
C ASN A 99 18.43 5.76 2.59
N GLU A 100 17.58 5.90 3.62
CA GLU A 100 18.01 6.43 4.91
C GLU A 100 18.97 5.48 5.64
N TYR A 101 18.74 4.17 5.55
CA TYR A 101 19.68 3.16 6.07
C TYR A 101 21.06 3.28 5.39
N ASP A 102 21.09 3.53 4.09
CA ASP A 102 22.33 3.63 3.31
C ASP A 102 23.18 4.82 3.69
N HIS A 103 22.54 5.97 3.85
CA HIS A 103 23.23 7.15 4.36
C HIS A 103 23.79 6.93 5.77
N LYS A 104 23.03 6.26 6.65
CA LYS A 104 23.49 5.95 8.00
C LYS A 104 24.69 4.99 8.01
N LYS A 105 24.65 3.93 7.21
CA LYS A 105 25.73 2.94 7.09
C LYS A 105 26.99 3.53 6.46
N ALA A 106 26.85 4.41 5.46
CA ALA A 106 27.96 5.09 4.82
C ALA A 106 28.68 6.07 5.78
N ASN A 107 27.92 6.80 6.60
CA ASN A 107 28.50 7.70 7.62
C ASN A 107 29.18 6.94 8.76
N SER A 108 28.61 5.80 9.20
CA SER A 108 29.22 4.96 10.24
C SER A 108 30.55 4.32 9.84
N LYS A 109 30.81 4.12 8.54
CA LYS A 109 32.11 3.60 8.06
C LYS A 109 33.20 4.68 7.97
N ARG A 110 32.83 5.95 8.06
CA ARG A 110 33.75 7.10 7.95
C ARG A 110 34.19 7.66 9.31
N ALA A 111 33.45 7.33 10.38
CA ALA A 111 33.79 7.63 11.76
C ALA A 111 34.62 6.48 12.37
#